data_AF-A0A5E4HI10-F1
#
_entry.id   AF-A0A5E4HI10-F1
#
_cell.length_a   1.000
_cell.length_b   1.000
_cell.length_c   1.000
_cell.angle_alpha   90.00
_cell.angle_beta   90.00
_cell.angle_gamma   90.00
#
_symmetry.space_group_name_H-M   'P 1'
#
loop_
_entity.id
_entity.type
_entity.pdbx_description
1 polymer ?
#
loop_
_entity_poly.entity_id
_entity_poly.type
_entity_poly.pdbx_seq_one_letter_code
_entity_poly.pdbx_strand_id
1 'polypeptide(L)'
;MLLTCVVDAVRMAAEDAAPFEACGLITADGFLVKCVNVAKDRARQFRISPDEFKLAGRRRKIVGVYHSHVNGGAYVSVHDRDGMSFEGLYVVASVMDGVGREVKVWNFKDGKFTPVTVPGRQTANGKQD
;
A
#
# COMPACT_ATOMS: atom_id res chain seq x y z
N MET A 1 -15.90 3.77 -6.66
CA MET A 1 -15.52 2.87 -7.76
C MET A 1 -14.00 2.79 -7.93
N LEU A 2 -13.30 3.91 -8.21
CA LEU A 2 -11.84 3.90 -8.42
C LEU A 2 -11.03 3.36 -7.22
N LEU A 3 -11.33 3.83 -6.00
CA LEU A 3 -10.60 3.43 -4.80
C LEU A 3 -10.79 1.95 -4.45
N THR A 4 -11.95 1.39 -4.75
CA THR A 4 -12.24 -0.05 -4.58
C THR A 4 -11.34 -0.89 -5.49
N CYS A 5 -11.21 -0.50 -6.77
CA CYS A 5 -10.31 -1.18 -7.71
C CYS A 5 -8.84 -1.07 -7.30
N VAL A 6 -8.39 0.10 -6.82
CA VAL A 6 -7.03 0.27 -6.27
C VAL A 6 -6.79 -0.70 -5.12
N VAL A 7 -7.75 -0.79 -4.21
CA VAL A 7 -7.65 -1.65 -3.03
C VAL A 7 -7.60 -3.14 -3.40
N ASP A 8 -8.37 -3.58 -4.39
CA ASP A 8 -8.30 -4.96 -4.89
C ASP A 8 -6.97 -5.23 -5.62
N ALA A 9 -6.51 -4.29 -6.44
CA ALA A 9 -5.22 -4.39 -7.11
C ALA A 9 -4.04 -4.45 -6.13
N VAL A 10 -4.09 -3.68 -5.03
CA VAL A 10 -3.04 -3.69 -3.99
C VAL A 10 -3.05 -5.03 -3.27
N ARG A 11 -4.23 -5.60 -2.98
CA ARG A 11 -4.33 -6.95 -2.41
C ARG A 11 -3.64 -7.99 -3.31
N MET A 12 -3.97 -7.99 -4.60
CA MET A 12 -3.36 -8.93 -5.56
C MET A 12 -1.85 -8.74 -5.66
N ALA A 13 -1.38 -7.48 -5.72
CA ALA A 13 0.05 -7.18 -5.75
C ALA A 13 0.78 -7.65 -4.48
N ALA A 14 0.11 -7.62 -3.33
CA ALA A 14 0.65 -8.09 -2.07
C ALA A 14 0.73 -9.62 -2.00
N GLU A 15 -0.31 -10.32 -2.48
CA GLU A 15 -0.32 -11.78 -2.61
C GLU A 15 0.78 -12.26 -3.58
N ASP A 16 0.94 -11.60 -4.72
CA ASP A 16 1.99 -11.90 -5.72
C ASP A 16 3.42 -11.74 -5.17
N ALA A 17 3.63 -10.80 -4.24
CA ALA A 17 4.97 -10.45 -3.73
C ALA A 17 5.39 -11.30 -2.53
N ALA A 18 4.45 -12.01 -1.88
CA ALA A 18 4.75 -12.87 -0.75
C ALA A 18 5.84 -13.91 -1.13
N PRO A 19 6.83 -14.16 -0.26
CA PRO A 19 6.92 -13.79 1.16
C PRO A 19 7.60 -12.44 1.45
N PHE A 20 7.75 -11.56 0.45
CA PHE A 20 8.31 -10.22 0.63
C PHE A 20 7.22 -9.15 0.63
N GLU A 21 7.54 -7.98 1.18
CA GLU A 21 6.67 -6.82 1.08
C GLU A 21 6.60 -6.33 -0.38
N ALA A 22 5.38 -6.24 -0.93
CA ALA A 22 5.10 -5.49 -2.13
C ALA A 22 5.29 -3.99 -1.87
N CYS A 23 5.70 -3.25 -2.90
CA CYS A 23 5.64 -1.80 -2.88
C CYS A 23 5.43 -1.22 -4.28
N GLY A 24 4.87 -0.02 -4.36
CA GLY A 24 4.73 0.68 -5.61
C GLY A 24 3.95 1.98 -5.48
N LEU A 25 3.54 2.50 -6.64
CA LEU A 25 2.93 3.82 -6.76
C LEU A 25 1.52 3.71 -7.29
N ILE A 26 0.69 4.68 -6.92
CA ILE A 26 -0.71 4.79 -7.35
C ILE A 26 -0.82 6.02 -8.24
N THR A 27 -1.36 5.83 -9.44
CA THR A 27 -1.55 6.92 -10.40
C THR A 27 -2.91 7.59 -10.22
N ALA A 28 -3.07 8.83 -10.68
CA ALA A 28 -4.30 9.61 -10.55
C ALA A 28 -5.52 8.95 -11.21
N ASP A 29 -5.29 8.11 -12.22
CA ASP A 29 -6.28 7.30 -12.91
C ASP A 29 -6.44 5.89 -12.32
N GLY A 30 -5.86 5.64 -11.14
CA GLY A 30 -6.10 4.45 -10.31
C GLY A 30 -5.34 3.19 -10.72
N PHE A 31 -4.30 3.30 -11.55
CA PHE A 31 -3.43 2.18 -11.85
C PHE A 31 -2.30 2.05 -10.82
N LEU A 32 -1.86 0.81 -10.60
CA LEU A 32 -0.67 0.53 -9.83
C LEU A 32 0.56 0.47 -10.75
N VAL A 33 1.61 1.15 -10.33
CA VAL A 33 2.96 0.95 -10.86
C VAL A 33 3.71 0.10 -9.85
N LYS A 34 3.88 -1.20 -10.15
CA LYS A 34 4.68 -2.11 -9.32
C LYS A 34 6.13 -1.63 -9.33
N CYS A 35 6.73 -1.52 -8.14
CA CYS A 35 8.15 -1.18 -7.98
C CYS A 35 8.90 -2.36 -7.36
N VAL A 36 10.20 -2.43 -7.62
CA VAL A 36 11.05 -3.41 -6.95
C VAL A 36 11.36 -2.93 -5.53
N ASN A 37 11.11 -3.78 -4.54
CA ASN A 37 11.51 -3.50 -3.17
C ASN A 37 13.03 -3.62 -3.04
N VAL A 38 13.72 -2.48 -2.86
CA VAL A 38 15.19 -2.39 -2.73
C VAL A 38 15.66 -2.31 -1.27
N ALA A 39 14.80 -2.61 -0.29
CA ALA A 39 15.20 -2.69 1.11
C ALA A 39 16.19 -3.85 1.33
N LYS A 40 17.03 -3.75 2.37
CA LYS A 40 17.96 -4.83 2.75
C LYS A 40 17.21 -6.05 3.28
N ASP A 41 16.19 -5.82 4.10
CA ASP A 41 15.28 -6.86 4.61
C ASP A 41 13.89 -6.68 3.99
N ARG A 42 13.74 -7.23 2.78
CA ARG A 42 12.52 -7.10 1.96
C ARG A 42 11.30 -7.80 2.57
N ALA A 43 11.48 -8.66 3.57
CA ALA A 43 10.39 -9.35 4.24
C ALA A 43 9.73 -8.50 5.34
N ARG A 44 10.40 -7.43 5.78
CA ARG A 44 9.98 -6.60 6.92
C ARG A 44 9.97 -5.11 6.64
N GLN A 45 10.50 -4.72 5.48
CA GLN A 45 10.66 -3.33 5.08
C GLN A 45 10.47 -3.23 3.57
N PHE A 46 9.97 -2.08 3.14
CA PHE A 46 9.99 -1.71 1.74
C PHE A 46 10.80 -0.45 1.50
N ARG A 47 11.38 -0.36 0.31
CA ARG A 47 11.97 0.87 -0.22
C ARG A 47 11.74 0.91 -1.72
N ILE A 48 11.13 2.00 -2.19
CA ILE A 48 11.00 2.29 -3.63
C ILE A 48 12.24 3.07 -4.06
N SER A 49 12.84 2.71 -5.19
CA SER A 49 13.99 3.46 -5.71
C SER A 49 13.56 4.87 -6.16
N PRO A 50 14.37 5.91 -5.92
CA PRO A 50 14.06 7.26 -6.41
C PRO A 50 13.89 7.33 -7.94
N ASP A 51 14.60 6.49 -8.67
CA ASP A 51 14.55 6.44 -10.13
C ASP A 51 13.23 5.85 -10.64
N GLU A 52 12.70 4.79 -10.03
CA GLU A 52 11.36 4.28 -10.36
C GLU A 52 10.28 5.31 -10.06
N PHE A 53 10.39 6.02 -8.93
CA PHE A 53 9.48 7.11 -8.58
C PHE A 53 9.48 8.21 -9.65
N LYS A 54 10.67 8.68 -10.03
CA LYS A 54 10.85 9.72 -11.04
C LYS A 54 10.37 9.28 -12.42
N LEU A 55 10.67 8.04 -12.82
CA LEU A 55 10.26 7.49 -14.11
C LEU A 55 8.74 7.35 -14.19
N ALA A 56 8.09 6.87 -13.14
CA ALA A 56 6.64 6.76 -13.08
C ALA A 56 5.97 8.14 -13.15
N GLY A 57 6.49 9.11 -12.39
CA GLY A 57 6.00 10.50 -12.37
C GLY A 57 6.12 11.25 -13.70
N ARG A 58 7.09 10.88 -14.55
CA ARG A 58 7.20 11.42 -15.92
C ARG A 58 6.11 10.91 -16.86
N ARG A 59 5.54 9.74 -16.57
CA ARG A 59 4.54 9.08 -17.43
C ARG A 59 3.11 9.36 -16.97
N ARG A 60 2.89 9.40 -15.66
CA ARG A 60 1.56 9.54 -15.04
C ARG A 60 1.68 10.36 -13.76
N LYS A 61 0.62 11.12 -13.46
CA LYS A 61 0.51 11.82 -12.17
C LYS A 61 0.40 10.80 -11.05
N ILE A 62 1.36 10.80 -10.12
CA ILE A 62 1.34 9.95 -8.93
C ILE A 62 0.53 10.64 -7.84
N VAL A 63 -0.36 9.89 -7.19
CA VAL A 63 -1.24 10.36 -6.11
C VAL A 63 -1.12 9.54 -4.83
N GLY A 64 -0.32 8.48 -4.85
CA GLY A 64 -0.14 7.63 -3.69
C GLY A 64 0.98 6.62 -3.80
N VAL A 65 1.22 5.97 -2.67
CA VAL A 65 2.14 4.84 -2.48
C VAL A 65 1.32 3.69 -1.93
N TYR A 66 1.67 2.47 -2.32
CA TYR A 66 1.16 1.29 -1.65
C TYR A 66 2.30 0.38 -1.20
N HIS A 67 2.06 -0.37 -0.15
CA HIS A 67 2.91 -1.47 0.28
C HIS A 67 2.11 -2.55 1.00
N SER A 68 2.78 -3.63 1.41
CA SER A 68 2.16 -4.70 2.18
C SER A 68 3.03 -5.12 3.36
N HIS A 69 2.41 -5.53 4.46
CA HIS A 69 3.09 -6.23 5.55
C HIS A 69 2.84 -7.74 5.43
N VAL A 70 3.92 -8.52 5.44
CA VAL A 70 3.86 -9.98 5.50
C VAL A 70 3.79 -10.42 6.97
N ASN A 71 2.81 -11.25 7.30
CA ASN A 71 2.48 -11.70 8.64
C ASN A 71 2.26 -10.54 9.64
N GLY A 72 1.79 -9.40 9.13
CA GLY A 72 1.52 -8.17 9.88
C GLY A 72 0.19 -7.54 9.49
N GLY A 73 -0.36 -6.70 10.37
CA GLY A 73 -1.63 -6.01 10.12
C GLY A 73 -1.54 -4.87 9.11
N ALA A 74 -2.67 -4.48 8.52
CA ALA A 74 -2.77 -3.33 7.64
C ALA A 74 -2.88 -2.06 8.49
N TYR A 75 -1.73 -1.53 8.91
CA TYR A 75 -1.57 -0.25 9.61
C TYR A 75 -0.30 0.43 9.12
N VAL A 76 -0.21 1.75 9.29
CA VAL A 76 1.05 2.49 9.03
C VAL A 76 1.98 2.32 10.23
N SER A 77 3.07 1.59 10.05
CA SER A 77 4.08 1.32 11.08
C SER A 77 4.92 2.57 11.40
N VAL A 78 5.70 2.53 12.48
CA VAL A 78 6.65 3.63 12.79
C VAL A 78 7.72 3.74 11.69
N HIS A 79 8.26 2.60 11.24
CA HIS A 79 9.23 2.56 10.15
C HIS A 79 8.67 3.13 8.85
N ASP A 80 7.38 2.87 8.58
CA ASP A 80 6.73 3.42 7.39
C ASP A 80 6.72 4.95 7.49
N ARG A 81 6.32 5.52 8.64
CA ARG A 81 6.28 6.98 8.83
C ARG A 81 7.64 7.64 8.62
N ASP A 82 8.70 7.02 9.12
CA ASP A 82 10.06 7.56 9.01
C ASP A 82 10.57 7.57 7.55
N GLY A 83 10.08 6.65 6.71
CA GLY A 83 10.45 6.54 5.29
C GLY A 83 9.62 7.41 4.34
N MET A 84 8.57 8.08 4.83
CA MET A 84 7.61 8.78 3.98
C MET A 84 8.04 10.21 3.64
N SER A 85 8.10 10.49 2.34
CA SER A 85 8.50 11.79 1.78
C SER A 85 7.51 12.35 0.76
N PHE A 86 6.37 11.68 0.57
CA PHE A 86 5.34 12.03 -0.40
C PHE A 86 4.00 12.26 0.30
N GLU A 87 3.35 13.39 0.05
CA GLU A 87 1.97 13.62 0.49
C GLU A 87 0.98 12.99 -0.50
N GLY A 88 -0.04 12.31 0.02
CA GLY A 88 -1.06 11.66 -0.80
C GLY A 88 -1.63 10.39 -0.16
N LEU A 89 -2.13 9.48 -0.99
CA LEU A 89 -2.70 8.23 -0.53
C LEU A 89 -1.61 7.24 -0.12
N TYR A 90 -1.81 6.58 1.01
CA TYR A 90 -1.03 5.43 1.46
C TYR A 90 -1.98 4.25 1.58
N VAL A 91 -1.69 3.16 0.88
CA VAL A 91 -2.51 1.94 0.90
C VAL A 91 -1.66 0.78 1.41
N VAL A 92 -2.06 0.19 2.53
CA VAL A 92 -1.31 -0.90 3.17
C VAL A 92 -2.15 -2.16 3.15
N ALA A 93 -1.59 -3.23 2.58
CA ALA A 93 -2.17 -4.57 2.63
C ALA A 93 -1.56 -5.41 3.76
N SER A 94 -2.39 -6.19 4.43
CA SER A 94 -1.98 -7.28 5.31
C SER A 94 -2.00 -8.58 4.51
N VAL A 95 -0.88 -9.29 4.49
CA VAL A 95 -0.78 -10.64 3.90
C VAL A 95 -0.41 -11.61 5.01
N MET A 96 -1.23 -12.61 5.25
CA MET A 96 -0.99 -13.67 6.23
C MET A 96 -0.87 -14.99 5.49
N ASP A 97 0.25 -15.70 5.65
CA ASP A 97 0.50 -16.98 4.98
C ASP A 97 0.29 -16.93 3.46
N GLY A 98 0.71 -15.81 2.84
CA GLY A 98 0.56 -15.57 1.40
C GLY A 98 -0.84 -15.12 0.96
N VAL A 99 -1.80 -14.98 1.88
CA VAL A 99 -3.19 -14.57 1.58
C VAL A 99 -3.47 -13.16 2.06
N GLY A 100 -3.98 -12.30 1.18
CA GLY A 100 -4.37 -10.93 1.52
C GLY A 100 -5.58 -10.94 2.46
N ARG A 101 -5.43 -10.37 3.66
CA ARG A 101 -6.47 -10.36 4.70
C ARG A 101 -7.21 -9.05 4.78
N GLU A 102 -6.48 -7.95 4.69
CA GLU A 102 -7.02 -6.61 4.87
C GLU A 102 -6.25 -5.64 3.99
N VAL A 103 -6.94 -4.61 3.50
CA VAL A 103 -6.29 -3.46 2.88
C VAL A 103 -6.93 -2.22 3.46
N LYS A 104 -6.10 -1.32 4.00
CA LYS A 104 -6.53 -0.05 4.56
C LYS A 104 -5.92 1.10 3.76
N VAL A 105 -6.63 2.23 3.76
CA VAL A 105 -6.24 3.43 3.02
C VAL A 105 -6.13 4.60 4.00
N TRP A 106 -5.08 5.39 3.85
CA TRP A 106 -4.89 6.64 4.56
C TRP A 106 -4.58 7.75 3.58
N ASN A 107 -4.93 8.97 3.95
CA ASN A 107 -4.42 10.18 3.34
C ASN A 107 -3.36 10.78 4.26
N PHE A 108 -2.15 10.97 3.76
CA PHE A 108 -1.07 11.67 4.44
C PHE A 108 -0.98 13.10 3.94
N LYS A 109 -1.13 14.04 4.86
CA LYS A 109 -1.00 15.47 4.58
C LYS A 109 -0.61 16.19 5.86
N ASP A 110 0.26 17.20 5.76
CA ASP A 110 0.66 18.04 6.89
C ASP A 110 1.21 17.21 8.07
N GLY A 111 1.97 16.14 7.76
CA GLY A 111 2.54 15.24 8.77
C GLY A 111 1.54 14.29 9.44
N LYS A 112 0.28 14.23 8.99
CA LYS A 112 -0.79 13.44 9.63
C LYS A 112 -1.42 12.41 8.69
N PHE A 113 -1.60 11.19 9.21
CA PHE A 113 -2.41 10.16 8.57
C PHE A 113 -3.87 10.29 9.00
N THR A 114 -4.75 10.40 8.02
CA THR A 114 -6.20 10.32 8.24
C THR A 114 -6.74 9.08 7.52
N PRO A 115 -7.44 8.16 8.21
CA PRO A 115 -8.06 7.01 7.56
C PRO A 115 -9.05 7.45 6.47
N VAL A 116 -9.06 6.75 5.34
CA VAL A 116 -10.00 6.96 4.24
C VAL A 116 -10.98 5.80 4.20
N THR A 117 -12.27 6.10 4.32
CA THR A 117 -13.33 5.09 4.18
C THR A 117 -13.46 4.67 2.72
N VAL A 118 -13.32 3.38 2.46
CA VAL A 118 -13.52 2.80 1.12
C VAL A 118 -14.96 2.28 1.04
N PRO A 119 -15.82 2.83 0.17
CA PRO A 119 -17.21 2.38 0.06
C PRO A 119 -17.30 0.90 -0.36
N GLY A 120 -18.23 0.15 0.25
CA GLY A 120 -18.60 -1.20 -0.17
C GLY A 120 -17.80 -2.35 0.44
N ARG A 121 -16.91 -2.10 1.42
CA ARG A 121 -16.18 -3.16 2.12
C ARG A 121 -16.57 -3.19 3.60
N GLN A 122 -17.40 -4.17 3.99
CA GLN A 122 -17.59 -4.51 5.40
C GLN A 122 -16.28 -5.12 5.91
N THR A 123 -15.78 -4.63 7.04
CA THR A 123 -14.77 -5.36 7.81
C THR A 123 -15.37 -6.70 8.18
N ALA A 124 -14.78 -7.80 7.73
CA ALA A 124 -15.11 -9.12 8.25
C ALA A 124 -14.68 -9.17 9.72
N ASN A 125 -15.56 -8.72 10.62
CA ASN A 125 -15.52 -8.95 12.06
C ASN A 125 -16.93 -8.80 12.60
N GLY A 126 -17.76 -9.78 12.27
CA GLY A 126 -18.96 -10.15 13.01
C GLY A 126 -18.80 -11.59 13.44
N LYS A 127 -18.02 -11.82 14.51
CA LYS A 127 -18.03 -13.10 15.21
C LYS A 127 -19.32 -13.10 16.03
N GLN A 128 -20.33 -13.84 15.58
CA GLN A 128 -21.45 -14.26 16.42
C GLN A 128 -20.92 -15.39 17.29
N ASP A 129 -20.87 -15.14 18.60
CA ASP A 129 -21.16 -16.08 19.68
C ASP A 129 -21.82 -15.27 20.80
#